data_AF-Q17YD6-F1
#
_entry.id   AF-Q17YD6-F1
#
_cell.length_a   1.000
_cell.length_b   1.000
_cell.length_c   1.000
_cell.angle_alpha   90.00
_cell.angle_beta   90.00
_cell.angle_gamma   90.00
#
_symmetry.space_group_name_H-M   'P 1'
#
loop_
_entity.id
_entity.type
_entity.pdbx_description
1 polymer ?
#
loop_
_entity_poly.entity_id
_entity_poly.type
_entity_poly.pdbx_seq_one_letter_code
_entity_poly.pdbx_strand_id
1 'polypeptide(L)'
;MPKISSNYNPSLMMRDYHAQRVSPQARKEENKEIQNLSESDERIKLARQAKQNNLAIGTLESRLKSLKSMDKDAKELMGISKAYAHNNNEKNQNDFEHFKIRLDKAIDAFNQNLGNDTTSLKFPNRIDIDDPKALEQFSKSLKSEKENIQNSLHQWKKQLAETNRLSKEYDTLDKARLNAQKFQDVHDTSKITPSRLQDLLA
;
A
#
# COMPACT_ATOMS: atom_id res chain seq x y z
N MET A 1 38.66 -26.42 26.46
CA MET A 1 38.64 -25.02 25.98
C MET A 1 37.66 -24.92 24.80
N PRO A 2 36.90 -23.84 24.58
CA PRO A 2 36.32 -22.86 25.51
C PRO A 2 34.78 -22.98 25.59
N LYS A 3 34.22 -22.47 26.69
CA LYS A 3 32.78 -22.25 26.90
C LYS A 3 32.40 -20.91 26.26
N ILE A 4 31.29 -20.85 25.52
CA ILE A 4 30.66 -19.58 25.14
C ILE A 4 29.32 -19.50 25.88
N SER A 5 29.35 -18.83 27.02
CA SER A 5 28.16 -18.31 27.71
C SER A 5 27.84 -16.96 27.07
N SER A 6 26.67 -16.86 26.43
CA SER A 6 26.10 -15.58 26.00
C SER A 6 25.03 -15.18 27.01
N ASN A 7 25.47 -14.59 28.13
CA ASN A 7 24.57 -13.89 29.03
C ASN A 7 24.19 -12.54 28.40
N TYR A 8 22.90 -12.39 28.11
CA TYR A 8 22.22 -11.11 27.97
C TYR A 8 22.38 -10.30 29.25
N ASN A 9 22.95 -9.09 29.15
CA ASN A 9 22.61 -7.98 30.05
C ASN A 9 23.06 -6.63 29.45
N PRO A 10 22.17 -5.76 28.94
CA PRO A 10 22.52 -4.37 28.69
C PRO A 10 22.51 -3.63 30.04
N SER A 11 23.70 -3.18 30.45
CA SER A 11 23.89 -2.29 31.60
C SER A 11 23.14 -0.97 31.38
N LEU A 12 22.12 -0.73 32.21
CA LEU A 12 21.54 0.59 32.46
C LEU A 12 22.58 1.46 33.16
N MET A 13 23.37 2.21 32.38
CA MET A 13 24.13 3.34 32.87
C MET A 13 23.41 4.62 32.46
N MET A 14 22.67 5.17 33.42
CA MET A 14 22.29 6.58 33.46
C MET A 14 23.54 7.41 33.19
N ARG A 15 23.64 8.05 32.02
CA ARG A 15 24.61 9.12 31.80
C ARG A 15 23.93 10.45 32.09
N ASP A 16 24.47 11.07 33.11
CA ASP A 16 24.13 12.37 33.66
C ASP A 16 23.83 13.42 32.59
N TYR A 17 22.59 13.90 32.59
CA TYR A 17 22.28 15.21 32.08
C TYR A 17 22.93 16.21 33.04
N HIS A 18 24.07 16.80 32.68
CA HIS A 18 24.35 18.24 32.84
C HIS A 18 25.75 18.58 32.30
N ALA A 19 25.80 19.67 31.52
CA ALA A 19 26.98 20.43 31.12
C ALA A 19 27.91 19.84 30.03
N GLN A 20 27.41 19.74 28.79
CA GLN A 20 28.23 20.08 27.63
C GLN A 20 27.70 21.38 27.03
N ARG A 21 28.50 22.46 27.17
CA ARG A 21 28.31 23.71 26.44
C ARG A 21 28.47 23.41 24.94
N VAL A 22 27.36 23.15 24.27
CA VAL A 22 27.32 23.03 22.81
C VAL A 22 27.61 24.43 22.26
N SER A 23 28.70 24.58 21.51
CA SER A 23 29.03 25.84 20.86
C SER A 23 27.90 26.20 19.87
N PRO A 24 27.53 27.48 19.72
CA PRO A 24 26.49 27.91 18.77
C PRO A 24 26.81 27.56 17.30
N GLN A 25 28.08 27.28 16.99
CA GLN A 25 28.54 26.92 15.65
C GLN A 25 28.19 25.48 15.27
N ALA A 26 28.29 24.51 16.19
CA ALA A 26 27.96 23.12 15.91
C ALA A 26 26.46 22.91 15.58
N ARG A 27 25.57 23.70 16.21
CA ARG A 27 24.13 23.71 15.86
C ARG A 27 23.84 24.25 14.47
N LYS A 28 24.70 25.08 13.88
CA LYS A 28 24.48 25.64 12.54
C LYS A 28 24.89 24.69 11.43
N GLU A 29 25.83 23.77 11.67
CA GLU A 29 26.28 22.80 10.68
C GLU A 29 25.40 21.55 10.64
N GLU A 30 24.96 21.04 11.79
CA GLU A 30 24.03 19.90 11.86
C GLU A 30 22.64 20.25 11.27
N ASN A 31 22.20 21.51 11.42
CA ASN A 31 20.99 22.01 10.76
C ASN A 31 21.16 22.24 9.24
N LYS A 32 22.39 22.36 8.73
CA LYS A 32 22.65 22.50 7.29
C LYS A 32 22.65 21.16 6.56
N GLU A 33 23.07 20.07 7.21
CA GLU A 33 23.04 18.75 6.60
C GLU A 33 21.61 18.18 6.47
N ILE A 34 20.73 18.47 7.43
CA ILE A 34 19.30 18.11 7.35
C ILE A 34 18.55 18.97 6.31
N GLN A 35 19.07 20.15 5.96
CA GLN A 35 18.50 21.04 4.94
C GLN A 35 18.78 20.62 3.48
N ASN A 36 19.68 19.65 3.24
CA ASN A 36 20.09 19.28 1.88
C ASN A 36 19.25 18.18 1.22
N LEU A 37 18.27 17.61 1.92
CA LEU A 37 17.13 16.94 1.28
C LEU A 37 16.03 17.98 1.15
N SER A 38 15.80 18.49 -0.06
CA SER A 38 14.70 19.42 -0.30
C SER A 38 13.40 18.80 0.22
N GLU A 39 12.74 19.43 1.20
CA GLU A 39 11.48 18.96 1.79
C GLU A 39 10.36 18.82 0.74
N SER A 40 10.53 19.49 -0.41
CA SER A 40 9.74 19.30 -1.63
C SER A 40 9.87 17.87 -2.18
N ASP A 41 11.06 17.28 -2.16
CA ASP A 41 11.33 15.94 -2.68
C ASP A 41 10.67 14.86 -1.83
N GLU A 42 10.62 15.01 -0.50
CA GLU A 42 9.92 14.10 0.43
C GLU A 42 8.41 14.09 0.19
N ARG A 43 7.79 15.27 0.08
CA ARG A 43 6.34 15.38 -0.22
C ARG A 43 6.00 14.80 -1.58
N ILE A 44 6.81 15.09 -2.59
CA ILE A 44 6.62 14.56 -3.93
C ILE A 44 6.77 13.03 -3.93
N LYS A 45 7.71 12.46 -3.16
CA LYS A 45 7.85 11.01 -2.99
C LYS A 45 6.63 10.39 -2.33
N LEU A 46 6.15 10.94 -1.20
CA LEU A 46 4.95 10.44 -0.50
C LEU A 46 3.70 10.50 -1.40
N ALA A 47 3.52 11.58 -2.16
CA ALA A 47 2.41 11.72 -3.11
C ALA A 47 2.49 10.68 -4.24
N ARG A 48 3.70 10.43 -4.80
CA ARG A 48 3.90 9.37 -5.80
C ARG A 48 3.60 7.99 -5.21
N GLN A 49 4.07 7.71 -3.99
CA GLN A 49 3.84 6.45 -3.31
C GLN A 49 2.34 6.24 -3.03
N ALA A 50 1.62 7.25 -2.54
CA ALA A 50 0.17 7.17 -2.34
C ALA A 50 -0.57 6.89 -3.65
N LYS A 51 -0.16 7.52 -4.76
CA LYS A 51 -0.72 7.26 -6.10
C LYS A 51 -0.49 5.80 -6.54
N GLN A 52 0.73 5.28 -6.36
CA GLN A 52 1.08 3.89 -6.68
C GLN A 52 0.28 2.91 -5.82
N ASN A 53 0.19 3.14 -4.50
CA ASN A 53 -0.59 2.30 -3.60
C ASN A 53 -2.07 2.27 -4.01
N ASN A 54 -2.66 3.42 -4.36
CA ASN A 54 -4.04 3.50 -4.83
C ASN A 54 -4.27 2.74 -6.15
N LEU A 55 -3.33 2.84 -7.09
CA LEU A 55 -3.39 2.09 -8.34
C LEU A 55 -3.32 0.57 -8.09
N ALA A 56 -2.42 0.14 -7.22
CA ALA A 56 -2.28 -1.26 -6.83
C ALA A 56 -3.56 -1.78 -6.16
N ILE A 57 -4.14 -1.02 -5.22
CA ILE A 57 -5.42 -1.35 -4.57
C ILE A 57 -6.53 -1.48 -5.61
N GLY A 58 -6.71 -0.50 -6.50
CA GLY A 58 -7.76 -0.56 -7.52
C GLY A 58 -7.62 -1.75 -8.47
N THR A 59 -6.37 -2.08 -8.84
CA THR A 59 -6.07 -3.26 -9.66
C THR A 59 -6.43 -4.56 -8.94
N LEU A 60 -6.05 -4.69 -7.68
CA LEU A 60 -6.37 -5.86 -6.85
C LEU A 60 -7.87 -6.00 -6.60
N GLU A 61 -8.61 -4.90 -6.38
CA GLU A 61 -10.06 -4.92 -6.22
C GLU A 61 -10.79 -5.36 -7.50
N SER A 62 -10.34 -4.86 -8.66
CA SER A 62 -10.83 -5.30 -9.98
C SER A 62 -10.60 -6.79 -10.19
N ARG A 63 -9.39 -7.28 -9.93
CA ARG A 63 -9.06 -8.71 -10.01
C ARG A 63 -9.90 -9.57 -9.06
N LEU A 64 -10.07 -9.13 -7.82
CA LEU A 64 -10.91 -9.83 -6.85
C LEU A 64 -12.36 -9.95 -7.33
N LYS A 65 -12.89 -8.90 -7.97
CA LYS A 65 -14.23 -8.93 -8.59
C LYS A 65 -14.30 -9.98 -9.69
N SER A 66 -13.32 -10.04 -10.58
CA SER A 66 -13.25 -11.05 -11.64
C SER A 66 -13.16 -12.47 -11.10
N LEU A 67 -12.31 -12.73 -10.09
CA LEU A 67 -12.22 -14.04 -9.45
C LEU A 67 -13.52 -14.47 -8.75
N LYS A 68 -14.27 -13.51 -8.18
CA LYS A 68 -15.59 -13.79 -7.60
C LYS A 68 -16.59 -14.22 -8.66
N SER A 69 -16.60 -13.58 -9.83
CA SER A 69 -17.44 -13.99 -10.95
C SER A 69 -17.05 -15.37 -11.47
N MET A 70 -15.76 -15.63 -11.70
CA MET A 70 -15.29 -16.94 -12.17
C MET A 70 -15.63 -18.08 -11.20
N ASP A 71 -15.50 -17.85 -9.89
CA ASP A 71 -15.85 -18.86 -8.89
C ASP A 71 -17.35 -19.14 -8.83
N LYS A 72 -18.19 -18.12 -9.07
CA LYS A 72 -19.63 -18.32 -9.21
C LYS A 72 -19.89 -19.22 -10.41
N ASP A 73 -19.31 -18.90 -11.56
CA ASP A 73 -19.53 -19.64 -12.80
C ASP A 73 -19.03 -21.09 -12.70
N ALA A 74 -17.86 -21.30 -12.09
CA ALA A 74 -17.33 -22.64 -11.82
C ALA A 74 -18.24 -23.46 -10.89
N LYS A 75 -18.82 -22.85 -9.85
CA LYS A 75 -19.77 -23.53 -8.95
C LYS A 75 -21.07 -23.91 -9.63
N GLU A 76 -21.59 -23.03 -10.48
CA GLU A 76 -22.79 -23.31 -11.28
C GLU A 76 -22.52 -24.46 -12.26
N LEU A 77 -21.39 -24.47 -12.96
CA LEU A 77 -20.96 -25.57 -13.82
C LEU A 77 -20.84 -26.90 -13.07
N MET A 78 -20.26 -26.90 -11.86
CA MET A 78 -20.22 -28.09 -11.00
C MET A 78 -21.62 -28.55 -10.55
N GLY A 79 -22.55 -27.61 -10.30
CA GLY A 79 -23.93 -27.92 -9.96
C GLY A 79 -24.67 -28.57 -11.13
N ILE A 80 -24.50 -28.00 -12.32
CA ILE A 80 -25.11 -28.49 -13.56
C ILE A 80 -24.53 -29.86 -13.94
N SER A 81 -23.21 -30.05 -13.85
CA SER A 81 -22.59 -31.35 -14.19
C SER A 81 -23.05 -32.48 -13.28
N LYS A 82 -23.25 -32.21 -11.99
CA LYS A 82 -23.88 -33.16 -11.05
C LYS A 82 -25.35 -33.44 -11.39
N ALA A 83 -26.11 -32.41 -11.77
CA ALA A 83 -27.49 -32.59 -12.17
C ALA A 83 -27.62 -33.37 -13.49
N TYR A 84 -26.70 -33.16 -14.45
CA TYR A 84 -26.63 -33.85 -15.72
C TYR A 84 -26.37 -35.35 -15.55
N ALA A 85 -25.49 -35.72 -14.61
CA ALA A 85 -25.25 -37.12 -14.25
C ALA A 85 -26.50 -37.85 -13.69
N HIS A 86 -27.48 -37.11 -13.18
CA HIS A 86 -28.70 -37.67 -12.58
C HIS A 86 -29.96 -37.53 -13.46
N ASN A 87 -30.07 -36.48 -14.27
CA ASN A 87 -31.22 -36.22 -15.14
C ASN A 87 -30.74 -35.54 -16.43
N ASN A 88 -30.76 -36.32 -17.52
CA ASN A 88 -30.32 -35.86 -18.83
C ASN A 88 -31.43 -35.03 -19.51
N ASN A 89 -31.27 -33.71 -19.51
CA ASN A 89 -32.27 -32.73 -19.94
C ASN A 89 -31.59 -31.66 -20.80
N GLU A 90 -32.17 -31.35 -21.98
CA GLU A 90 -31.68 -30.37 -22.96
C GLU A 90 -31.44 -28.96 -22.37
N LYS A 91 -32.24 -28.55 -21.39
CA LYS A 91 -32.04 -27.30 -20.63
C LYS A 91 -30.72 -27.30 -19.87
N ASN A 92 -30.38 -28.40 -19.20
CA ASN A 92 -29.14 -28.51 -18.44
C ASN A 92 -27.91 -28.46 -19.37
N GLN A 93 -28.05 -28.98 -20.59
CA GLN A 93 -27.00 -28.92 -21.61
C GLN A 93 -26.79 -27.49 -22.11
N ASN A 94 -27.88 -26.77 -22.42
CA ASN A 94 -27.80 -25.37 -22.83
C ASN A 94 -27.24 -24.47 -21.73
N ASP A 95 -27.63 -24.70 -20.48
CA ASP A 95 -27.10 -23.97 -19.33
C ASP A 95 -25.60 -24.25 -19.17
N PHE A 96 -25.16 -25.52 -19.26
CA PHE A 96 -23.74 -25.89 -19.17
C PHE A 96 -22.89 -25.15 -20.21
N GLU A 97 -23.27 -25.18 -21.48
CA GLU A 97 -22.55 -24.49 -22.56
C GLU A 97 -22.52 -22.97 -22.35
N HIS A 98 -23.63 -22.37 -21.89
CA HIS A 98 -23.67 -20.95 -21.60
C HIS A 98 -22.69 -20.54 -20.48
N PHE A 99 -22.67 -21.29 -19.37
CA PHE A 99 -21.73 -21.00 -18.27
C PHE A 99 -20.27 -21.28 -18.66
N LYS A 100 -20.02 -22.30 -19.50
CA LYS A 100 -18.70 -22.61 -20.04
C LYS A 100 -18.15 -21.45 -20.86
N ILE A 101 -18.91 -20.98 -21.85
CA ILE A 101 -18.53 -19.83 -22.69
C ILE A 101 -18.29 -18.58 -21.84
N ARG A 102 -19.12 -18.35 -20.81
CA ARG A 102 -18.95 -17.21 -19.91
C ARG A 102 -17.67 -17.32 -19.08
N LEU A 103 -17.37 -18.51 -18.55
CA LEU A 103 -16.17 -18.77 -17.78
C LEU A 103 -14.90 -18.63 -18.64
N ASP A 104 -14.89 -19.19 -19.85
CA ASP A 104 -13.76 -19.06 -20.79
C ASP A 104 -13.46 -17.58 -21.10
N LYS A 105 -14.51 -16.80 -21.43
CA LYS A 105 -14.36 -15.36 -21.66
C LYS A 105 -13.84 -14.62 -20.42
N ALA A 106 -14.28 -15.02 -19.23
CA ALA A 106 -13.83 -14.41 -17.99
C ALA A 106 -12.36 -14.73 -17.68
N ILE A 107 -11.90 -15.95 -17.98
CA ILE A 107 -10.49 -16.36 -17.87
C ILE A 107 -9.63 -15.57 -18.85
N ASP A 108 -10.06 -15.48 -20.12
CA ASP A 108 -9.33 -14.73 -21.15
C ASP A 108 -9.25 -13.24 -20.79
N ALA A 109 -10.35 -12.62 -20.36
CA ALA A 109 -10.36 -11.22 -19.93
C ALA A 109 -9.51 -10.97 -18.67
N PHE A 110 -9.45 -11.93 -17.75
CA PHE A 110 -8.59 -11.85 -16.57
C PHE A 110 -7.10 -11.85 -16.95
N ASN A 111 -6.75 -12.65 -17.97
CA ASN A 111 -5.39 -12.76 -18.48
C ASN A 111 -4.98 -11.64 -19.45
N GLN A 112 -5.92 -10.84 -19.98
CA GLN A 112 -5.58 -9.68 -20.82
C GLN A 112 -5.28 -8.41 -20.02
N ASN A 113 -5.80 -8.26 -18.80
CA ASN A 113 -5.63 -7.07 -17.97
C ASN A 113 -4.30 -7.06 -17.18
N LEU A 114 -3.20 -7.56 -17.75
CA LEU A 114 -1.89 -7.51 -17.13
C LEU A 114 -1.23 -6.14 -17.30
N GLY A 115 -1.26 -5.33 -16.24
CA GLY A 115 -0.23 -4.31 -16.01
C GLY A 115 0.98 -4.93 -15.29
N ASN A 116 2.16 -4.35 -15.49
CA ASN A 116 3.45 -4.84 -14.95
C ASN A 116 3.53 -4.95 -13.41
N ASP A 117 2.56 -4.41 -12.66
CA ASP A 117 2.61 -4.25 -11.21
C ASP A 117 2.04 -5.42 -10.38
N THR A 118 1.53 -6.50 -11.01
CA THR A 118 0.91 -7.65 -10.29
C THR A 118 1.68 -8.97 -10.42
N THR A 119 3.00 -8.91 -10.57
CA THR A 119 3.90 -10.02 -10.90
C THR A 119 3.91 -11.22 -9.93
N SER A 120 3.26 -11.16 -8.76
CA SER A 120 3.21 -12.27 -7.80
C SER A 120 1.88 -13.05 -7.74
N LEU A 121 0.87 -12.65 -8.51
CA LEU A 121 -0.46 -13.27 -8.47
C LEU A 121 -0.49 -14.51 -9.37
N LYS A 122 -0.87 -15.67 -8.83
CA LYS A 122 -0.91 -16.91 -9.59
C LYS A 122 -2.17 -16.95 -10.45
N PHE A 123 -1.97 -17.16 -11.74
CA PHE A 123 -3.03 -17.10 -12.71
C PHE A 123 -3.87 -18.37 -12.72
N PRO A 124 -5.19 -18.26 -12.96
CA PRO A 124 -5.97 -19.41 -13.38
C PRO A 124 -5.44 -19.84 -14.76
N ASN A 125 -4.75 -20.98 -14.81
CA ASN A 125 -4.36 -21.59 -16.09
C ASN A 125 -5.63 -21.91 -16.91
N ARG A 126 -5.49 -21.97 -18.23
CA ARG A 126 -6.54 -22.55 -19.08
C ARG A 126 -6.85 -23.95 -18.55
N ILE A 127 -8.14 -24.20 -18.29
CA ILE A 127 -8.62 -25.46 -17.76
C ILE A 127 -9.49 -26.17 -18.78
N ASP A 128 -9.48 -27.49 -18.73
CA ASP A 128 -10.49 -28.29 -19.40
C ASP A 128 -11.79 -28.20 -18.58
N ILE A 129 -12.73 -27.36 -19.02
CA ILE A 129 -14.01 -27.15 -18.31
C ILE A 129 -14.91 -28.39 -18.40
N ASP A 130 -14.66 -29.26 -19.38
CA ASP A 130 -15.44 -30.48 -19.58
C ASP A 130 -15.01 -31.60 -18.62
N ASP A 131 -13.81 -31.52 -18.03
CA ASP A 131 -13.35 -32.41 -16.97
C ASP A 131 -13.79 -31.90 -15.57
N PRO A 132 -14.69 -32.62 -14.86
CA PRO A 132 -15.12 -32.24 -13.52
C PRO A 132 -13.96 -32.14 -12.51
N LYS A 133 -12.90 -32.94 -12.67
CA LYS A 133 -11.73 -32.88 -11.78
C LYS A 133 -10.91 -31.61 -12.02
N ALA A 134 -10.69 -31.25 -13.28
CA ALA A 134 -10.04 -29.99 -13.64
C ALA A 134 -10.85 -28.77 -13.15
N LEU A 135 -12.19 -28.80 -13.28
CA LEU A 135 -13.08 -27.76 -12.76
C LEU A 135 -13.03 -27.64 -11.23
N GLU A 136 -12.94 -28.77 -10.50
CA GLU A 136 -12.79 -28.76 -9.05
C GLU A 136 -11.43 -28.19 -8.60
N GLN A 137 -10.35 -28.58 -9.27
CA GLN A 137 -9.00 -28.04 -9.02
C GLN A 137 -8.93 -26.54 -9.31
N PHE A 138 -9.60 -26.11 -10.37
CA PHE A 138 -9.76 -24.70 -10.70
C PHE A 138 -10.50 -23.93 -9.60
N SER A 139 -11.64 -24.45 -9.13
CA SER A 139 -12.39 -23.83 -8.03
C SER A 139 -11.54 -23.68 -6.76
N LYS A 140 -10.74 -24.70 -6.41
CA LYS A 140 -9.78 -24.63 -5.29
C LYS A 140 -8.70 -23.57 -5.52
N SER A 141 -8.17 -23.49 -6.75
CA SER A 141 -7.17 -22.49 -7.14
C SER A 141 -7.72 -21.06 -7.05
N LEU A 142 -8.96 -20.85 -7.53
CA LEU A 142 -9.65 -19.56 -7.39
C LEU A 142 -9.81 -19.14 -5.93
N LYS A 143 -10.12 -20.08 -5.03
CA LYS A 143 -10.22 -19.80 -3.60
C LYS A 143 -8.89 -19.34 -3.01
N SER A 144 -7.81 -20.08 -3.29
CA SER A 144 -6.46 -19.71 -2.83
C SER A 144 -6.03 -18.34 -3.36
N GLU A 145 -6.31 -18.05 -4.63
CA GLU A 145 -5.94 -16.77 -5.24
C GLU A 145 -6.76 -15.60 -4.68
N LYS A 146 -8.05 -15.81 -4.36
CA LYS A 146 -8.86 -14.81 -3.64
C LYS A 146 -8.26 -14.48 -2.28
N GLU A 147 -7.87 -15.49 -1.51
CA GLU A 147 -7.23 -15.30 -0.19
C GLU A 147 -5.90 -14.53 -0.34
N ASN A 148 -5.10 -14.86 -1.35
CA ASN A 148 -3.86 -14.16 -1.67
C ASN A 148 -4.11 -12.68 -1.98
N ILE A 149 -5.04 -12.37 -2.90
CA ILE A 149 -5.42 -10.99 -3.24
C ILE A 149 -5.97 -10.24 -2.03
N GLN A 150 -6.77 -10.88 -1.17
CA GLN A 150 -7.29 -10.26 0.05
C GLN A 150 -6.16 -9.90 1.02
N ASN A 151 -5.17 -10.78 1.18
CA ASN A 151 -3.99 -10.50 2.01
C ASN A 151 -3.16 -9.35 1.43
N SER A 152 -2.92 -9.34 0.11
CA SER A 152 -2.24 -8.23 -0.56
C SER A 152 -3.00 -6.91 -0.40
N LEU A 153 -4.33 -6.92 -0.57
CA LEU A 153 -5.17 -5.73 -0.35
C LEU A 153 -5.05 -5.19 1.07
N HIS A 154 -5.02 -6.07 2.07
CA HIS A 154 -4.83 -5.66 3.45
C HIS A 154 -3.47 -4.95 3.64
N GLN A 155 -2.39 -5.51 3.08
CA GLN A 155 -1.05 -4.91 3.15
C GLN A 155 -0.98 -3.56 2.44
N TRP A 156 -1.49 -3.45 1.22
CA TRP A 156 -1.50 -2.19 0.47
C TRP A 156 -2.36 -1.11 1.14
N LYS A 157 -3.52 -1.47 1.71
CA LYS A 157 -4.35 -0.54 2.48
C LYS A 157 -3.63 -0.05 3.73
N LYS A 158 -2.89 -0.93 4.42
CA LYS A 158 -2.03 -0.55 5.56
C LYS A 158 -0.91 0.40 5.13
N GLN A 159 -0.22 0.13 4.02
CA GLN A 159 0.83 1.00 3.48
C GLN A 159 0.30 2.36 3.04
N LEU A 160 -0.88 2.41 2.41
CA LEU A 160 -1.54 3.66 2.06
C LEU A 160 -1.92 4.48 3.30
N ALA A 161 -2.48 3.83 4.33
CA ALA A 161 -2.80 4.51 5.59
C ALA A 161 -1.55 5.11 6.24
N GLU A 162 -0.44 4.39 6.23
CA GLU A 162 0.85 4.86 6.76
C GLU A 162 1.43 6.01 5.92
N THR A 163 1.38 5.91 4.60
CA THR A 163 1.84 6.98 3.69
C THR A 163 1.03 8.27 3.92
N ASN A 164 -0.30 8.14 4.09
CA ASN A 164 -1.17 9.27 4.38
C ASN A 164 -0.92 9.86 5.79
N ARG A 165 -0.60 9.01 6.78
CA ARG A 165 -0.22 9.46 8.14
C ARG A 165 1.06 10.31 8.07
N LEU A 166 2.10 9.79 7.42
CA LEU A 166 3.38 10.48 7.24
C LEU A 166 3.20 11.80 6.47
N SER A 167 2.39 11.82 5.42
CA SER A 167 2.08 13.05 4.68
C SER A 167 1.46 14.13 5.58
N LYS A 168 0.53 13.76 6.47
CA LYS A 168 -0.10 14.70 7.42
C LYS A 168 0.89 15.21 8.47
N GLU A 169 1.79 14.36 8.92
CA GLU A 169 2.85 14.74 9.86
C GLU A 169 3.81 15.75 9.22
N TYR A 170 4.21 15.52 7.97
CA TYR A 170 4.99 16.49 7.20
C TYR A 170 4.27 17.83 7.00
N ASP A 171 2.97 17.82 6.68
CA ASP A 171 2.17 19.04 6.54
C ASP A 171 2.08 19.82 7.86
N THR A 172 1.99 19.11 9.00
CA THR A 172 1.91 19.72 10.33
C THR A 172 3.25 20.32 10.75
N LEU A 173 4.34 19.60 10.52
CA LEU A 173 5.70 20.07 10.82
C LEU A 173 6.05 21.31 10.01
N ASP A 174 5.71 21.34 8.72
CA ASP A 174 5.93 22.49 7.85
C ASP A 174 5.13 23.72 8.30
N LYS A 175 3.84 23.56 8.66
CA LYS A 175 3.05 24.66 9.24
C LYS A 175 3.67 25.19 10.52
N ALA A 176 4.14 24.31 11.40
CA ALA A 176 4.79 24.71 12.65
C ALA A 176 6.10 25.49 12.37
N ARG A 177 6.91 25.04 11.40
CA ARG A 177 8.12 25.75 10.95
C ARG A 177 7.80 27.10 10.33
N LEU A 178 6.79 27.19 9.46
CA LEU A 178 6.35 28.45 8.88
C LEU A 178 5.88 29.44 9.95
N ASN A 179 5.15 28.96 10.96
CA ASN A 179 4.72 29.79 12.10
C ASN A 179 5.92 30.24 12.95
N ALA A 180 6.88 29.37 13.21
CA ALA A 180 8.11 29.72 13.92
C ALA A 180 8.94 30.75 13.16
N GLN A 181 9.05 30.61 11.84
CA GLN A 181 9.74 31.58 10.97
C GLN A 181 9.03 32.93 10.98
N LYS A 182 7.70 32.97 10.83
CA LYS A 182 6.91 34.21 10.94
C LYS A 182 7.07 34.88 12.30
N PHE A 183 7.07 34.10 13.38
CA PHE A 183 7.31 34.62 14.73
C PHE A 183 8.71 35.23 14.83
N GLN A 184 9.74 34.53 14.37
CA GLN A 184 11.10 35.06 14.34
C GLN A 184 11.21 36.32 13.49
N ASP A 185 10.60 36.37 12.30
CA ASP A 185 10.64 37.53 11.42
C ASP A 185 9.91 38.76 12.00
N VAL A 186 8.81 38.56 12.73
CA VAL A 186 8.09 39.65 13.42
C VAL A 186 8.87 40.17 14.63
N HIS A 187 9.62 39.28 15.30
CA HIS A 187 10.43 39.62 16.48
C HIS A 187 11.91 39.88 16.15
N ASP A 188 12.25 39.95 14.86
CA ASP A 188 13.59 40.29 14.39
C ASP A 188 13.84 41.78 14.59
N THR A 189 14.40 42.12 15.74
CA THR A 189 14.74 43.50 16.12
C THR A 189 15.89 44.08 15.29
N SER A 190 16.61 43.26 14.50
CA SER A 190 17.64 43.75 13.58
C SER A 190 17.06 44.52 12.38
N LYS A 191 15.76 44.35 12.10
CA LYS A 191 15.00 45.10 11.09
C LYS A 191 14.32 46.36 11.64
N ILE A 192 14.40 46.60 12.96
CA ILE A 192 13.92 47.85 13.58
C ILE A 192 14.95 48.94 13.29
N THR A 193 14.64 49.77 12.29
CA THR A 193 15.41 50.97 11.95
C THR A 193 14.91 52.17 12.78
N PRO A 194 15.77 53.16 13.09
CA PRO A 194 15.37 54.36 13.84
C PRO A 194 14.18 55.11 13.22
N SER A 195 14.04 55.09 11.89
CA SER A 195 12.91 55.64 11.16
C SER A 195 11.60 54.91 11.47
N ARG A 196 11.63 53.57 11.58
CA ARG A 196 10.45 52.76 11.94
C ARG A 196 10.03 52.94 13.40
N LEU A 197 10.96 53.34 14.27
CA LEU A 197 10.67 53.73 15.66
C LEU A 197 10.01 55.11 15.73
N GLN A 198 10.40 56.06 14.87
CA GLN A 198 9.74 57.38 14.80
C GLN A 198 8.29 57.27 14.31
N ASP A 199 8.02 56.44 13.30
CA ASP A 199 6.65 56.22 12.79
C ASP A 199 5.71 55.52 13.80
N LEU A 200 6.25 54.78 14.77
CA LEU A 200 5.46 54.09 15.80
C LEU A 200 5.25 54.94 17.07
N LEU A 201 6.00 56.03 17.22
CA LEU A 201 5.94 56.95 18.37
C LEU A 201 5.27 58.30 18.04
N ALA A 202 4.89 58.50 16.77
CA ALA A 202 4.10 59.64 16.28
C ALA A 202 2.60 59.33 16.34
#